data_AF-A0A8W4FDJ3-F1
#
_entry.id   AF-A0A8W4FDJ3-F1
#
_cell.length_a   1.000
_cell.length_b   1.000
_cell.length_c   1.000
_cell.angle_alpha   90.00
_cell.angle_beta   90.00
_cell.angle_gamma   90.00
#
_symmetry.space_group_name_H-M   'P 1'
#
loop_
_entity.id
_entity.type
_entity.pdbx_description
1 polymer ?
#
loop_
_entity_poly.entity_id
_entity_poly.type
_entity_poly.pdbx_seq_one_letter_code
_entity_poly.pdbx_strand_id
1 'polypeptide(L)'
;MEFKREIVKILKELREDMNSNADFFIKELENIRRCQEKIESSFAEIQTELRAVKTRMNNAEERISDMEDRIMEISQSGQQTENQMKKHESNIRDLWDNIKWANLCIIEKDKGMENIFEEIITGNLPNLKDTDFKIQEAQRAPNKLNPNRPTPRHIIIKMAKVNDKEDPKGSKRKAESYL
;
A
#
# COMPACT_ATOMS: atom_id res chain seq x y z
N MET A 1 90.86 70.16 -27.73
CA MET A 1 90.94 69.33 -26.51
C MET A 1 89.57 69.15 -25.84
N GLU A 2 88.75 70.18 -25.79
CA GLU A 2 87.44 70.18 -25.10
C GLU A 2 86.38 69.29 -25.75
N PHE A 3 86.21 69.38 -27.08
CA PHE A 3 85.26 68.53 -27.83
C PHE A 3 85.45 67.02 -27.62
N LYS A 4 86.72 66.55 -27.54
CA LYS A 4 87.01 65.14 -27.29
C LYS A 4 86.59 64.69 -25.87
N ARG A 5 86.69 65.57 -24.86
CA ARG A 5 86.27 65.25 -23.49
C ARG A 5 84.75 65.12 -23.40
N GLU A 6 84.02 65.98 -24.09
CA GLU A 6 82.55 65.92 -24.09
C GLU A 6 82.03 64.64 -24.73
N ILE A 7 82.62 64.21 -25.86
CA ILE A 7 82.27 62.92 -26.49
C ILE A 7 82.49 61.74 -25.53
N VAL A 8 83.63 61.71 -24.82
CA VAL A 8 83.94 60.62 -23.88
C VAL A 8 82.93 60.59 -22.72
N LYS A 9 82.51 61.76 -22.23
CA LYS A 9 81.48 61.87 -21.19
C LYS A 9 80.14 61.31 -21.66
N ILE A 10 79.66 61.74 -22.83
CA ILE A 10 78.40 61.25 -23.43
C ILE A 10 78.45 59.73 -23.63
N LEU A 11 79.57 59.19 -24.11
CA LEU A 11 79.72 57.73 -24.30
C LEU A 11 79.74 56.96 -22.98
N LYS A 12 80.24 57.55 -21.89
CA LYS A 12 80.23 56.94 -20.56
C LYS A 12 78.82 56.93 -19.98
N GLU A 13 78.11 58.05 -20.06
CA GLU A 13 76.72 58.18 -19.63
C GLU A 13 75.82 57.21 -20.39
N LEU A 14 75.93 57.16 -21.73
CA LEU A 14 75.17 56.21 -22.55
C LEU A 14 75.46 54.75 -22.16
N ARG A 15 76.71 54.42 -21.83
CA ARG A 15 77.08 53.07 -21.36
C ARG A 15 76.45 52.75 -20.00
N GLU A 16 76.45 53.69 -19.08
CA GLU A 16 75.85 53.53 -17.75
C GLU A 16 74.33 53.35 -17.85
N ASP A 17 73.65 54.17 -18.67
CA ASP A 17 72.21 54.04 -18.94
C ASP A 17 71.87 52.69 -19.59
N MET A 18 72.66 52.26 -20.58
CA MET A 18 72.49 50.95 -21.21
C MET A 18 72.65 49.80 -20.21
N ASN A 19 73.64 49.87 -19.32
CA ASN A 19 73.85 48.86 -18.30
C ASN A 19 72.69 48.83 -17.28
N SER A 20 72.24 50.00 -16.82
CA SER A 20 71.09 50.11 -15.92
C SER A 20 69.82 49.54 -16.54
N ASN A 21 69.60 49.80 -17.83
CA ASN A 21 68.46 49.23 -18.55
C ASN A 21 68.58 47.71 -18.70
N ALA A 22 69.79 47.18 -18.97
CA ALA A 22 70.01 45.75 -19.03
C ALA A 22 69.69 45.06 -17.70
N ASP A 23 70.17 45.61 -16.58
CA ASP A 23 69.89 45.09 -15.23
C ASP A 23 68.38 45.13 -14.92
N PHE A 24 67.69 46.20 -15.32
CA PHE A 24 66.24 46.31 -15.20
C PHE A 24 65.52 45.19 -15.98
N PHE A 25 65.88 44.98 -17.24
CA PHE A 25 65.27 43.92 -18.07
C PHE A 25 65.55 42.52 -17.54
N ILE A 26 66.76 42.26 -17.00
CA ILE A 26 67.09 40.98 -16.37
C ILE A 26 66.15 40.73 -15.18
N LYS A 27 65.97 41.73 -14.31
CA LYS A 27 65.09 41.61 -13.15
C LYS A 27 63.64 41.37 -13.55
N GLU A 28 63.15 42.06 -14.58
CA GLU A 28 61.80 41.83 -15.11
C GLU A 28 61.64 40.42 -15.71
N LEU A 29 62.64 39.93 -16.44
CA LEU A 29 62.64 38.56 -16.96
C LEU A 29 62.61 37.51 -15.83
N GLU A 30 63.35 37.74 -14.75
CA GLU A 30 63.30 36.85 -13.58
C GLU A 30 61.94 36.85 -12.89
N ASN A 31 61.28 38.02 -12.80
CA ASN A 31 59.93 38.14 -12.26
C ASN A 31 58.92 37.39 -13.14
N ILE A 32 58.98 37.57 -14.47
CA ILE A 32 58.12 36.88 -15.43
C ILE A 32 58.31 35.37 -15.33
N ARG A 33 59.56 34.89 -15.29
CA ARG A 33 59.87 33.46 -15.15
C ARG A 33 59.25 32.87 -13.89
N ARG A 34 59.39 33.55 -12.75
CA ARG A 34 58.78 33.12 -11.49
C ARG A 34 57.26 33.09 -11.54
N CYS A 35 56.65 34.06 -12.23
CA CYS A 35 55.21 34.06 -12.46
C CYS A 35 54.77 32.88 -13.33
N GLN A 36 55.53 32.56 -14.38
CA GLN A 36 55.26 31.42 -15.25
C GLN A 36 55.31 30.09 -14.47
N GLU A 37 56.34 29.86 -13.65
CA GLU A 37 56.46 28.65 -12.82
C GLU A 37 55.26 28.45 -11.88
N LYS A 38 54.73 29.54 -11.29
CA LYS A 38 53.53 29.49 -10.44
C LYS A 38 52.27 29.11 -11.24
N ILE A 39 52.12 29.65 -12.45
CA ILE A 39 50.99 29.33 -13.33
C ILE A 39 51.05 27.85 -13.72
N GLU A 40 52.22 27.33 -14.07
CA GLU A 40 52.41 25.93 -14.43
C GLU A 40 52.06 24.98 -13.26
N SER A 41 52.51 25.30 -12.04
CA SER A 41 52.15 24.54 -10.85
C SER A 41 50.63 24.52 -10.60
N SER A 42 50.00 25.70 -10.62
CA SER A 42 48.56 25.81 -10.41
C SER A 42 47.76 25.09 -11.50
N PHE A 43 48.22 25.14 -12.75
CA PHE A 43 47.58 24.43 -13.85
C PHE A 43 47.65 22.90 -13.67
N ALA A 44 48.79 22.37 -13.20
CA ALA A 44 48.93 20.93 -12.92
C ALA A 44 48.00 20.46 -11.78
N GLU A 45 47.83 21.28 -10.74
CA GLU A 45 46.88 21.02 -9.65
C GLU A 45 45.44 20.97 -10.19
N ILE A 46 45.02 21.99 -10.95
CA ILE A 46 43.69 22.06 -11.57
C ILE A 46 43.42 20.85 -12.44
N GLN A 47 44.39 20.41 -13.25
CA GLN A 47 44.24 19.21 -14.08
C GLN A 47 44.00 17.95 -13.26
N THR A 48 44.69 17.81 -12.12
CA THR A 48 44.57 16.66 -11.23
C THR A 48 43.19 16.64 -10.55
N GLU A 49 42.75 17.80 -10.04
CA GLU A 49 41.42 17.95 -9.46
C GLU A 49 40.32 17.68 -10.48
N LEU A 50 40.44 18.19 -11.70
CA LEU A 50 39.47 17.96 -12.77
C LEU A 50 39.33 16.47 -13.11
N ARG A 51 40.44 15.73 -13.14
CA ARG A 51 40.40 14.26 -13.31
C ARG A 51 39.67 13.58 -12.16
N ALA A 52 39.94 13.98 -10.92
CA ALA A 52 39.25 13.43 -9.75
C ALA A 52 37.74 13.72 -9.78
N VAL A 53 37.35 14.94 -10.16
CA VAL A 53 35.94 15.33 -10.35
C VAL A 53 35.29 14.48 -11.44
N LYS A 54 35.96 14.27 -12.58
CA LYS A 54 35.45 13.42 -13.67
C LYS A 54 35.17 12.00 -13.21
N THR A 55 36.08 11.38 -12.45
CA THR A 55 35.86 10.03 -11.92
C THR A 55 34.68 9.98 -10.95
N ARG A 56 34.54 10.99 -10.07
CA ARG A 56 33.40 11.07 -9.14
C ARG A 56 32.07 11.24 -9.88
N MET A 57 32.06 12.03 -10.95
CA MET A 57 30.87 12.24 -11.79
C MET A 57 30.42 10.94 -12.45
N ASN A 58 31.35 10.20 -13.05
CA ASN A 58 31.01 8.91 -13.69
C ASN A 58 30.45 7.89 -12.68
N ASN A 59 31.01 7.82 -11.47
CA ASN A 59 30.47 6.95 -10.41
C ASN A 59 29.07 7.41 -9.97
N ALA A 60 28.86 8.73 -9.83
CA ALA A 60 27.55 9.27 -9.50
C ALA A 60 26.50 8.95 -10.59
N GLU A 61 26.89 8.99 -11.86
CA GLU A 61 26.05 8.61 -13.01
C GLU A 61 25.63 7.13 -12.94
N GLU A 62 26.57 6.22 -12.72
CA GLU A 62 26.28 4.78 -12.55
C GLU A 62 25.31 4.53 -11.39
N ARG A 63 25.54 5.19 -10.24
CA ARG A 63 24.63 5.10 -9.08
C ARG A 63 23.24 5.65 -9.36
N ILE A 64 23.11 6.65 -10.23
CA ILE A 64 21.81 7.19 -10.63
C ILE A 64 21.08 6.15 -11.49
N SER A 65 21.75 5.53 -12.47
CA SER A 65 21.15 4.46 -13.28
C SER A 65 20.68 3.27 -12.43
N ASP A 66 21.50 2.82 -11.48
CA ASP A 66 21.09 1.75 -10.55
C ASP A 66 19.85 2.13 -9.71
N MET A 67 19.73 3.40 -9.33
CA MET A 67 18.56 3.88 -8.60
C MET A 67 17.31 3.97 -9.49
N GLU A 68 17.46 4.39 -10.75
CA GLU A 68 16.36 4.43 -11.72
C GLU A 68 15.75 3.03 -11.90
N ASP A 69 16.59 2.01 -12.08
CA ASP A 69 16.15 0.61 -12.20
C ASP A 69 15.38 0.13 -10.96
N ARG A 70 15.92 0.41 -9.77
CA ARG A 70 15.26 0.05 -8.50
C ARG A 70 13.92 0.76 -8.32
N ILE A 71 13.81 2.03 -8.74
CA ILE A 71 12.56 2.79 -8.67
C ILE A 71 11.50 2.17 -9.61
N MET A 72 11.91 1.69 -10.79
CA MET A 72 11.01 0.99 -11.70
C MET A 72 10.47 -0.31 -11.08
N GLU A 73 11.33 -1.12 -10.46
CA GLU A 73 10.92 -2.35 -9.77
C GLU A 73 9.95 -2.09 -8.61
N ILE A 74 10.23 -1.07 -7.79
CA ILE A 74 9.35 -0.66 -6.68
C ILE A 74 8.00 -0.19 -7.22
N SER A 75 8.00 0.58 -8.31
CA SER A 75 6.76 1.09 -8.91
C SER A 75 5.89 -0.06 -9.45
N GLN A 76 6.50 -1.03 -10.14
CA GLN A 76 5.79 -2.19 -10.69
C GLN A 76 5.22 -3.08 -9.57
N SER A 77 6.03 -3.39 -8.55
CA SER A 77 5.57 -4.19 -7.40
C SER A 77 4.47 -3.48 -6.61
N GLY A 78 4.59 -2.15 -6.40
CA GLY A 78 3.54 -1.32 -5.81
C GLY A 78 2.22 -1.45 -6.56
N GLN A 79 2.23 -1.31 -7.89
CA GLN A 79 1.04 -1.46 -8.71
C GLN A 79 0.41 -2.86 -8.61
N GLN A 80 1.23 -3.92 -8.55
CA GLN A 80 0.73 -5.28 -8.36
C GLN A 80 0.04 -5.44 -7.00
N THR A 81 0.63 -4.93 -5.92
CA THR A 81 0.03 -4.99 -4.58
C THR A 81 -1.28 -4.21 -4.51
N GLU A 82 -1.35 -3.02 -5.14
CA GLU A 82 -2.57 -2.23 -5.20
C GLU A 82 -3.71 -2.99 -5.92
N ASN A 83 -3.41 -3.64 -7.03
CA ASN A 83 -4.38 -4.45 -7.76
C ASN A 83 -4.89 -5.65 -6.93
N GLN A 84 -4.01 -6.29 -6.15
CA GLN A 84 -4.42 -7.36 -5.23
C GLN A 84 -5.33 -6.82 -4.12
N MET A 85 -4.99 -5.67 -3.53
CA MET A 85 -5.83 -5.03 -2.50
C MET A 85 -7.21 -4.67 -3.03
N LYS A 86 -7.31 -4.08 -4.23
CA LYS A 86 -8.59 -3.79 -4.90
C LYS A 86 -9.45 -5.04 -5.10
N LYS A 87 -8.82 -6.17 -5.49
CA LYS A 87 -9.52 -7.46 -5.62
C LYS A 87 -10.03 -7.96 -4.27
N HIS A 88 -9.20 -7.89 -3.22
CA HIS A 88 -9.61 -8.29 -1.87
C HIS A 88 -10.75 -7.41 -1.34
N GLU A 89 -10.69 -6.10 -1.58
CA GLU A 89 -11.75 -5.16 -1.20
C GLU A 89 -13.08 -5.51 -1.88
N SER A 90 -13.06 -5.78 -3.20
CA SER A 90 -14.25 -6.23 -3.93
C SER A 90 -14.82 -7.52 -3.36
N ASN A 91 -13.96 -8.53 -3.11
CA ASN A 91 -14.40 -9.80 -2.55
C ASN A 91 -15.04 -9.62 -1.15
N ILE A 92 -14.48 -8.75 -0.31
CA ILE A 92 -15.04 -8.46 1.02
C ILE A 92 -16.42 -7.79 0.89
N ARG A 93 -16.57 -6.86 -0.07
CA ARG A 93 -17.86 -6.21 -0.36
C ARG A 93 -18.92 -7.24 -0.78
N ASP A 94 -18.57 -8.13 -1.70
CA ASP A 94 -19.47 -9.19 -2.17
C ASP A 94 -19.86 -10.16 -1.02
N LEU A 95 -18.90 -10.53 -0.16
CA LEU A 95 -19.18 -11.36 1.02
C LEU A 95 -20.11 -10.64 2.00
N TRP A 96 -19.90 -9.35 2.23
CA TRP A 96 -20.76 -8.56 3.11
C TRP A 96 -22.19 -8.46 2.58
N ASP A 97 -22.34 -8.22 1.29
CA ASP A 97 -23.66 -8.18 0.64
C ASP A 97 -24.35 -9.54 0.71
N ASN A 98 -23.63 -10.64 0.49
CA ASN A 98 -24.17 -12.00 0.65
C ASN A 98 -24.66 -12.28 2.08
N ILE A 99 -23.90 -11.86 3.11
CA ILE A 99 -24.31 -12.00 4.51
C ILE A 99 -25.57 -11.18 4.78
N LYS A 100 -25.64 -9.95 4.27
CA LYS A 100 -26.82 -9.09 4.41
C LYS A 100 -28.06 -9.72 3.77
N TRP A 101 -27.93 -10.28 2.57
CA TRP A 101 -29.00 -11.02 1.89
C TRP A 101 -29.43 -12.26 2.66
N ALA A 102 -28.48 -13.07 3.14
CA ALA A 102 -28.80 -14.24 3.95
C ALA A 102 -29.57 -13.86 5.22
N ASN A 103 -29.13 -12.79 5.91
CA ASN A 103 -29.81 -12.27 7.10
C ASN A 103 -31.25 -11.83 6.82
N LEU A 104 -31.49 -11.12 5.72
CA LEU A 104 -32.84 -10.74 5.30
C LEU A 104 -33.72 -11.98 5.00
N CYS A 105 -33.21 -12.94 4.23
CA CYS A 105 -33.93 -14.19 3.91
C CYS A 105 -34.30 -15.00 5.16
N ILE A 106 -33.44 -15.01 6.18
CA ILE A 106 -33.74 -15.68 7.46
C ILE A 106 -34.88 -14.97 8.17
N ILE A 107 -34.85 -13.64 8.26
CA ILE A 107 -35.89 -12.84 8.92
C ILE A 107 -37.24 -12.99 8.21
N GLU A 108 -37.27 -12.98 6.87
CA GLU A 108 -38.50 -13.21 6.11
C GLU A 108 -39.06 -14.62 6.30
N LYS A 109 -38.21 -15.65 6.22
CA LYS A 109 -38.63 -17.03 6.50
C LYS A 109 -39.09 -17.21 7.95
N ASP A 110 -38.49 -16.50 8.89
CA ASP A 110 -38.90 -16.55 10.29
C ASP A 110 -40.29 -15.92 10.49
N LYS A 111 -40.61 -14.83 9.77
CA LYS A 111 -41.94 -14.21 9.80
C LYS A 111 -43.04 -15.04 9.10
N GLY A 112 -42.67 -15.94 8.18
CA GLY A 112 -43.60 -16.79 7.44
C GLY A 112 -43.85 -18.18 8.03
N MET A 113 -43.33 -18.48 9.22
CA MET A 113 -43.39 -19.83 9.80
C MET A 113 -44.81 -20.30 10.17
N GLU A 114 -45.72 -19.39 10.48
CA GLU A 114 -47.12 -19.72 10.78
C GLU A 114 -47.82 -20.31 9.54
N ASN A 115 -47.59 -19.70 8.36
CA ASN A 115 -48.19 -20.16 7.10
C ASN A 115 -47.69 -21.54 6.67
N ILE A 116 -46.40 -21.86 6.92
CA ILE A 116 -45.82 -23.17 6.59
C ILE A 116 -46.48 -24.28 7.41
N PHE A 117 -46.82 -24.01 8.67
CA PHE A 117 -47.49 -25.01 9.51
C PHE A 117 -48.90 -25.32 8.99
N GLU A 118 -49.68 -24.30 8.65
CA GLU A 118 -51.01 -24.47 8.06
C GLU A 118 -50.96 -25.26 6.75
N GLU A 119 -49.97 -24.98 5.89
CA GLU A 119 -49.74 -25.73 4.65
C GLU A 119 -49.38 -27.21 4.91
N ILE A 120 -48.59 -27.50 5.93
CA ILE A 120 -48.22 -28.89 6.30
C ILE A 120 -49.41 -29.67 6.82
N ILE A 121 -50.24 -29.07 7.69
CA ILE A 121 -51.46 -29.70 8.24
C ILE A 121 -52.44 -29.99 7.10
N THR A 122 -52.70 -28.99 6.25
CA THR A 122 -53.63 -29.13 5.13
C THR A 122 -53.15 -30.10 4.05
N GLY A 123 -51.83 -30.22 3.82
CA GLY A 123 -51.27 -31.12 2.82
C GLY A 123 -51.19 -32.59 3.28
N ASN A 124 -50.76 -32.85 4.51
CA ASN A 124 -50.43 -34.21 4.96
C ASN A 124 -51.47 -34.83 5.89
N LEU A 125 -52.27 -34.01 6.59
CA LEU A 125 -53.18 -34.45 7.64
C LEU A 125 -54.59 -33.90 7.36
N PRO A 126 -55.27 -34.38 6.31
CA PRO A 126 -56.57 -33.86 5.89
C PRO A 126 -57.64 -33.98 6.99
N ASN A 127 -57.53 -34.98 7.88
CA ASN A 127 -58.44 -35.19 9.00
C ASN A 127 -58.33 -34.12 10.09
N LEU A 128 -57.25 -33.32 10.08
CA LEU A 128 -57.00 -32.25 11.05
C LEU A 128 -57.32 -30.86 10.49
N LYS A 129 -57.80 -30.77 9.24
CA LYS A 129 -58.18 -29.50 8.59
C LYS A 129 -59.32 -28.77 9.29
N ASP A 130 -60.26 -29.50 9.84
CA ASP A 130 -61.47 -28.94 10.46
C ASP A 130 -61.28 -28.64 11.96
N THR A 131 -60.05 -28.81 12.46
CA THR A 131 -59.72 -28.49 13.85
C THR A 131 -59.15 -27.08 13.90
N ASP A 132 -59.83 -26.17 14.62
CA ASP A 132 -59.43 -24.76 14.78
C ASP A 132 -58.18 -24.61 15.64
N PHE A 133 -57.03 -25.01 15.11
CA PHE A 133 -55.74 -24.81 15.75
C PHE A 133 -55.33 -23.34 15.67
N LYS A 134 -55.45 -22.60 16.78
CA LYS A 134 -54.89 -21.25 16.87
C LYS A 134 -53.42 -21.34 17.26
N ILE A 135 -52.53 -20.96 16.36
CA ILE A 135 -51.11 -20.80 16.68
C ILE A 135 -50.97 -19.56 17.57
N GLN A 136 -50.37 -19.71 18.74
CA GLN A 136 -50.06 -18.61 19.64
C GLN A 136 -48.73 -17.95 19.28
N GLU A 137 -47.75 -18.76 18.89
CA GLU A 137 -46.42 -18.31 18.50
C GLU A 137 -45.73 -19.43 17.70
N ALA A 138 -45.08 -19.09 16.59
CA ALA A 138 -44.16 -19.98 15.89
C ALA A 138 -42.77 -19.35 15.88
N GLN A 139 -41.78 -20.05 16.40
CA GLN A 139 -40.41 -19.56 16.47
C GLN A 139 -39.41 -20.66 16.17
N ARG A 140 -38.21 -20.30 15.69
CA ARG A 140 -37.14 -21.29 15.51
C ARG A 140 -36.50 -21.60 16.85
N ALA A 141 -36.11 -22.86 17.04
CA ALA A 141 -35.34 -23.25 18.22
C ALA A 141 -34.07 -22.38 18.37
N PRO A 142 -33.75 -21.89 19.59
CA PRO A 142 -32.53 -21.14 19.83
C PRO A 142 -31.29 -21.94 19.42
N ASN A 143 -30.32 -21.32 18.75
CA ASN A 143 -29.07 -21.99 18.39
C ASN A 143 -28.13 -22.02 19.60
N LYS A 144 -27.84 -23.22 20.12
CA LYS A 144 -26.97 -23.42 21.30
C LYS A 144 -25.50 -23.15 21.05
N LEU A 145 -25.05 -23.18 19.79
CA LEU A 145 -23.63 -23.05 19.43
C LEU A 145 -23.30 -21.67 18.88
N ASN A 146 -24.17 -21.10 18.04
CA ASN A 146 -23.98 -19.75 17.51
C ASN A 146 -25.34 -19.12 17.10
N PRO A 147 -25.86 -18.14 17.85
CA PRO A 147 -27.13 -17.47 17.56
C PRO A 147 -27.24 -16.90 16.14
N ASN A 148 -26.10 -16.47 15.57
CA ASN A 148 -26.03 -15.74 14.30
C ASN A 148 -25.88 -16.64 13.06
N ARG A 149 -25.79 -17.96 13.23
CA ARG A 149 -25.58 -18.88 12.10
C ARG A 149 -26.91 -19.39 11.54
N PRO A 150 -27.20 -19.18 10.24
CA PRO A 150 -28.34 -19.83 9.59
C PRO A 150 -28.05 -21.30 9.34
N THR A 151 -28.54 -22.15 10.23
CA THR A 151 -28.62 -23.59 9.98
C THR A 151 -30.09 -24.00 9.91
N PRO A 152 -30.43 -25.06 9.16
CA PRO A 152 -31.73 -25.72 9.30
C PRO A 152 -31.96 -26.01 10.79
N ARG A 153 -33.05 -25.49 11.34
CA ARG A 153 -33.42 -25.64 12.76
C ARG A 153 -34.86 -26.07 12.85
N HIS A 154 -35.17 -26.89 13.85
CA HIS A 154 -36.52 -27.27 14.18
C HIS A 154 -37.34 -26.02 14.55
N ILE A 155 -38.57 -25.96 14.06
CA ILE A 155 -39.52 -24.90 14.38
C ILE A 155 -40.30 -25.35 15.62
N ILE A 156 -40.34 -24.49 16.63
CA ILE A 156 -41.13 -24.67 17.84
C ILE A 156 -42.44 -23.91 17.63
N ILE A 157 -43.54 -24.66 17.61
CA ILE A 157 -44.88 -24.10 17.42
C ILE A 157 -45.63 -24.27 18.73
N LYS A 158 -46.05 -23.13 19.29
CA LYS A 158 -46.85 -23.08 20.49
C LYS A 158 -48.31 -22.92 20.08
N MET A 159 -49.10 -23.94 20.34
CA MET A 159 -50.53 -23.95 20.09
C MET A 159 -51.27 -23.27 21.24
N ALA A 160 -52.34 -22.55 20.94
CA ALA A 160 -53.25 -22.06 21.95
C ALA A 160 -53.96 -23.24 22.64
N LYS A 161 -54.14 -23.13 23.95
CA LYS A 161 -54.84 -24.14 24.73
C LYS A 161 -56.31 -24.16 24.31
N VAL A 162 -56.76 -25.26 23.70
CA VAL A 162 -58.17 -25.50 23.43
C VAL A 162 -58.82 -25.92 24.76
N ASN A 163 -59.88 -25.23 25.16
CA ASN A 163 -60.64 -25.60 26.34
C ASN A 163 -61.64 -26.69 25.95
N ASP A 164 -61.18 -27.93 25.89
CA ASP A 164 -62.04 -29.07 25.61
C ASP A 164 -62.91 -29.33 26.84
N LYS A 165 -64.22 -29.12 26.69
CA LYS A 165 -65.23 -29.65 27.62
C LYS A 165 -65.49 -31.11 27.25
N GLU A 166 -64.61 -32.04 27.64
CA GLU A 166 -64.83 -33.47 27.40
C GLU A 166 -65.14 -34.27 28.69
N ASP A 167 -66.21 -35.06 28.58
CA ASP A 167 -66.82 -35.96 29.57
C ASP A 167 -66.02 -37.29 29.64
N PRO A 168 -65.60 -37.78 30.81
CA PRO A 168 -64.58 -38.83 30.89
C PRO A 168 -65.19 -40.23 30.83
N LYS A 169 -65.23 -40.85 29.64
CA LYS A 169 -65.37 -42.32 29.53
C LYS A 169 -64.16 -42.92 28.83
N GLY A 170 -63.42 -43.69 29.62
CA GLY A 170 -62.04 -44.06 29.37
C GLY A 170 -61.80 -45.09 28.28
N SER A 171 -60.61 -44.97 27.69
CA SER A 171 -60.01 -45.95 26.79
C SER A 171 -58.67 -46.38 27.39
N LYS A 172 -58.65 -47.55 28.05
CA LYS A 172 -57.42 -48.20 28.54
C LYS A 172 -56.66 -48.75 27.33
N ARG A 173 -55.48 -48.21 27.01
CA ARG A 173 -54.54 -48.84 26.08
C ARG A 173 -53.65 -49.83 26.86
N LYS A 174 -53.78 -51.12 26.55
CA LYS A 174 -52.81 -52.16 26.96
C LYS A 174 -51.56 -52.00 26.10
N ALA A 175 -50.39 -52.01 26.74
CA ALA A 175 -49.10 -52.09 26.06
C ALA A 175 -48.82 -53.56 25.75
N GLU A 176 -48.68 -53.92 24.48
CA GLU A 176 -48.08 -55.18 24.05
C GLU A 176 -46.67 -54.89 23.55
N SER A 177 -45.68 -55.43 24.24
CA SER A 177 -44.30 -55.52 23.78
C SER A 177 -44.14 -56.78 22.94
N TYR A 178 -43.56 -56.67 21.75
CA TYR A 178 -43.08 -57.82 20.99
C TYR A 178 -41.57 -57.66 20.73
N LEU A 179 -40.82 -58.68 21.16
CA LEU A 179 -39.86 -59.35 20.29
C LEU A 179 -40.65 -60.27 19.34
#